data_AF-A0A432E1H7-F1
#
_entry.id   AF-A0A432E1H7-F1
#
_cell.length_a   1.000
_cell.length_b   1.000
_cell.length_c   1.000
_cell.angle_alpha   90.00
_cell.angle_beta   90.00
_cell.angle_gamma   90.00
#
_symmetry.space_group_name_H-M   'P 1'
#
loop_
_entity.id
_entity.type
_entity.pdbx_description
1 polymer ?
#
loop_
_entity_poly.entity_id
_entity_poly.type
_entity_poly.pdbx_seq_one_letter_code
_entity_poly.pdbx_strand_id
1 'polypeptide(L)'
;MLEELKAYEEQDTNRNFPYAKVKIKLSGFIKRNDRYYCIGRYDNVIVANPKTTAHPSKYLAENIAGIFTQFIKAAYYPHVVSTYFIPENEISKYDEYLRKTYKAYNSTTLKDGVYTHFQSFRDQEPDIEYTLRKNKNGKVTRLLHQGQESSFSKMYCYVENGKAYKVTPVGFDEIKKTIKVFYLLFENEPFAASQTGGMFVGVVAGGVVGALIGAAIDSSSASNAGAVNGIGFRSTMESNVYLDSLTGAYIFENK
;
A
#
# COMPACT_ATOMS: atom_id res chain seq x y z
N MET A 1 -2.20 18.22 2.26
CA MET A 1 -0.86 18.54 2.78
C MET A 1 0.16 17.81 1.94
N LEU A 2 0.94 18.54 1.14
CA LEU A 2 2.07 17.98 0.41
C LEU A 2 3.24 17.88 1.38
N GLU A 3 3.72 16.67 1.61
CA GLU A 3 4.81 16.38 2.56
C GLU A 3 6.13 16.16 1.82
N GLU A 4 6.08 15.54 0.64
CA GLU A 4 7.25 15.31 -0.20
C GLU A 4 6.87 15.37 -1.67
N LEU A 5 7.71 16.04 -2.47
CA LEU A 5 7.69 15.98 -3.93
C LEU A 5 9.14 16.11 -4.42
N LYS A 6 9.71 14.99 -4.87
CA LYS A 6 11.10 14.94 -5.32
C LYS A 6 11.17 14.24 -6.66
N ALA A 7 11.55 14.99 -7.70
CA ALA A 7 11.89 14.45 -9.01
C ALA A 7 13.39 14.16 -9.08
N TYR A 8 13.77 13.03 -9.65
CA TYR A 8 15.17 12.62 -9.78
C TYR A 8 15.34 11.58 -10.89
N GLU A 9 16.58 11.36 -11.28
CA GLU A 9 16.97 10.28 -12.17
C GLU A 9 17.77 9.24 -11.40
N GLU A 10 17.60 7.98 -11.77
CA GLU A 10 18.35 6.89 -11.16
C GLU A 10 18.68 5.82 -12.20
N GLN A 11 19.90 5.32 -12.16
CA GLN A 11 20.40 4.31 -13.07
C GLN A 11 20.92 3.11 -12.27
N ASP A 12 20.32 1.94 -12.48
CA ASP A 12 20.89 0.69 -11.99
C ASP A 12 22.24 0.44 -12.65
N THR A 13 23.19 -0.09 -11.89
CA THR A 13 24.52 -0.52 -12.38
C THR A 13 24.43 -1.47 -13.58
N ASN A 14 23.34 -2.24 -13.70
CA ASN A 14 23.12 -3.21 -14.77
C ASN A 14 22.30 -2.66 -15.95
N ARG A 15 22.00 -1.35 -16.00
CA ARG A 15 21.18 -0.75 -17.06
C ARG A 15 21.88 0.42 -17.74
N ASN A 16 21.70 0.52 -19.06
CA ASN A 16 22.38 1.50 -19.91
C ASN A 16 21.63 2.84 -20.04
N PHE A 17 20.57 3.05 -19.25
CA PHE A 17 19.76 4.27 -19.32
C PHE A 17 19.17 4.59 -17.94
N PRO A 18 19.06 5.88 -17.57
CA PRO A 18 18.44 6.29 -16.32
C PRO A 18 16.91 6.23 -16.40
N TYR A 19 16.27 6.00 -15.26
CA TYR A 19 14.83 6.14 -15.07
C TYR A 19 14.52 7.51 -14.49
N ALA A 20 13.57 8.22 -15.06
CA ALA A 20 13.01 9.40 -14.42
C ALA A 20 11.99 8.96 -13.38
N LYS A 21 12.14 9.44 -12.14
CA LYS A 21 11.32 9.06 -10.99
C LYS A 21 10.76 10.31 -10.30
N VAL A 22 9.60 10.16 -9.67
CA VAL A 22 9.05 11.14 -8.73
C VAL A 22 8.61 10.43 -7.46
N LYS A 23 9.24 10.75 -6.33
CA LYS A 23 8.72 10.43 -5.00
C LYS A 23 7.69 11.50 -4.63
N ILE A 24 6.50 11.07 -4.25
CA ILE A 24 5.45 11.97 -3.77
C ILE A 24 4.79 11.40 -2.52
N LYS A 25 4.67 12.27 -1.52
CA LYS A 25 3.91 12.04 -0.30
C LYS A 25 2.88 13.15 -0.14
N LEU A 26 1.61 12.80 -0.29
CA LEU A 26 0.47 13.70 -0.20
C LEU A 26 -0.59 13.09 0.71
N SER A 27 -0.93 13.80 1.78
CA SER A 27 -1.98 13.40 2.71
C SER A 27 -3.14 14.39 2.69
N GLY A 28 -4.35 13.88 2.74
CA GLY A 28 -5.59 14.66 2.69
C GLY A 28 -6.36 14.53 4.00
N PHE A 29 -6.90 15.65 4.47
CA PHE A 29 -7.72 15.71 5.67
C PHE A 29 -8.89 16.66 5.48
N ILE A 30 -10.04 16.33 6.08
CA ILE A 30 -11.17 17.25 6.26
C ILE A 30 -11.12 17.78 7.70
N LYS A 31 -11.14 19.10 7.86
CA LYS A 31 -11.24 19.76 9.17
C LYS A 31 -12.72 19.93 9.55
N ARG A 32 -13.10 19.52 10.78
CA ARG A 32 -14.41 19.80 11.40
C ARG A 32 -14.20 20.00 12.90
N ASN A 33 -14.62 21.13 13.47
CA ASN A 33 -14.56 21.40 14.92
C ASN A 33 -13.19 21.06 15.56
N ASP A 34 -12.11 21.63 15.02
CA ASP A 34 -10.71 21.43 15.47
C ASP A 34 -10.22 19.97 15.45
N ARG A 35 -10.88 19.15 14.62
CA ARG A 35 -10.53 17.76 14.37
C ARG A 35 -10.27 17.56 12.88
N TYR A 36 -9.24 16.78 12.59
CA TYR A 36 -8.85 16.41 11.24
C TYR A 36 -9.20 14.95 10.99
N TYR A 37 -9.98 14.70 9.94
CA TYR A 37 -10.38 13.36 9.52
C TYR A 37 -9.64 13.03 8.23
N CYS A 38 -8.88 11.94 8.22
CA CYS A 38 -8.17 11.52 7.02
C CYS A 38 -9.15 11.20 5.88
N ILE A 39 -8.85 11.69 4.67
CA ILE A 39 -9.53 11.26 3.44
C ILE A 39 -8.66 10.31 2.60
N GLY A 40 -7.34 10.34 2.80
CA GLY A 40 -6.41 9.45 2.13
C GLY A 40 -4.97 9.91 2.28
N ARG A 41 -4.05 9.05 1.83
CA ARG A 41 -2.63 9.35 1.65
C ARG A 41 -2.13 8.61 0.43
N TYR A 42 -1.28 9.28 -0.33
CA TYR A 42 -0.43 8.67 -1.35
C TYR A 42 1.01 8.89 -0.91
N ASP A 43 1.77 7.82 -0.71
CA ASP A 43 3.18 7.87 -0.32
C ASP A 43 3.93 6.82 -1.15
N ASN A 44 4.41 7.21 -2.33
CA ASN A 44 4.99 6.27 -3.28
C ASN A 44 5.89 6.95 -4.32
N VAL A 45 6.63 6.12 -5.06
CA VAL A 45 7.46 6.53 -6.19
C VAL A 45 6.77 6.17 -7.51
N ILE A 46 6.61 7.15 -8.39
CA ILE A 46 6.20 6.96 -9.78
C ILE A 46 7.45 6.84 -10.64
N VAL A 47 7.50 5.83 -11.50
CA VAL A 47 8.64 5.57 -12.40
C VAL A 47 8.21 5.73 -13.85
N ALA A 48 9.01 6.46 -14.64
CA ALA A 48 8.89 6.55 -16.08
C ALA A 48 10.05 5.80 -16.75
N ASN A 49 9.73 4.76 -17.52
CA ASN A 49 10.72 4.02 -18.30
C ASN A 49 10.97 4.72 -19.65
N PRO A 50 12.20 5.17 -19.97
CA PRO A 50 12.47 5.86 -21.23
C PRO A 50 12.36 4.96 -22.47
N LYS A 51 12.38 3.63 -22.32
CA LYS A 51 12.13 2.70 -23.43
C LYS A 51 10.67 2.67 -23.88
N THR A 52 9.74 2.99 -22.99
CA THR A 52 8.29 2.92 -23.26
C THR A 52 7.60 4.28 -23.16
N THR A 53 8.32 5.31 -22.71
CA THR A 53 7.78 6.65 -22.46
C THR A 53 8.64 7.70 -23.17
N ALA A 54 8.15 8.19 -24.30
CA ALA A 54 8.87 9.18 -25.12
C ALA A 54 9.11 10.52 -24.40
N HIS A 55 8.19 10.92 -23.51
CA HIS A 55 8.27 12.17 -22.75
C HIS A 55 8.09 11.90 -21.25
N PRO A 56 9.14 11.49 -20.53
CA PRO A 56 9.06 11.15 -19.11
C PRO A 56 8.51 12.29 -18.24
N SER A 57 8.89 13.54 -18.53
CA SER A 57 8.41 14.73 -17.81
C SER A 57 6.90 14.92 -17.94
N LYS A 58 6.35 14.76 -19.15
CA LYS A 58 4.90 14.84 -19.40
C LYS A 58 4.16 13.71 -18.68
N TYR A 59 4.65 12.48 -18.80
CA TYR A 59 4.06 11.32 -18.12
C TYR A 59 4.02 11.50 -16.59
N LEU A 60 5.13 11.94 -16.00
CA LEU A 60 5.21 12.18 -14.55
C LEU A 60 4.29 13.33 -14.12
N ALA A 61 4.27 14.44 -14.87
CA ALA A 61 3.37 15.57 -14.60
C ALA A 61 1.89 15.17 -14.65
N GLU A 62 1.48 14.38 -15.66
CA GLU A 62 0.11 13.87 -15.79
C GLU A 62 -0.28 12.96 -14.61
N ASN A 63 0.63 12.09 -14.16
CA ASN A 63 0.38 11.24 -12.99
C ASN A 63 0.27 12.06 -11.69
N ILE A 64 1.15 13.04 -11.48
CA ILE A 64 1.08 13.96 -10.34
C ILE A 64 -0.27 14.70 -10.36
N ALA A 65 -0.64 15.31 -11.49
CA ALA A 65 -1.92 16.00 -11.64
C ALA A 65 -3.11 15.07 -11.36
N GLY A 66 -3.02 13.81 -11.81
CA GLY A 66 -3.99 12.76 -11.49
C GLY A 66 -4.12 12.51 -10.00
N ILE A 67 -3.02 12.35 -9.27
CA ILE A 67 -3.01 12.20 -7.80
C ILE A 67 -3.72 13.39 -7.15
N PHE A 68 -3.30 14.62 -7.43
CA PHE A 68 -3.91 15.82 -6.85
C PHE A 68 -5.41 15.92 -7.17
N THR A 69 -5.80 15.61 -8.40
CA THR A 69 -7.21 15.60 -8.81
C THR A 69 -8.04 14.63 -7.97
N GLN A 70 -7.53 13.43 -7.67
CA GLN A 70 -8.25 12.47 -6.82
C GLN A 70 -8.41 12.98 -5.40
N PHE A 71 -7.39 13.60 -4.82
CA PHE A 71 -7.48 14.20 -3.48
C PHE A 71 -8.49 15.35 -3.41
N ILE A 72 -8.51 16.21 -4.44
CA ILE A 72 -9.48 17.30 -4.53
C ILE A 72 -10.89 16.72 -4.60
N LYS A 73 -11.14 15.74 -5.49
CA LYS A 73 -12.43 15.07 -5.58
C LYS A 73 -12.84 14.46 -4.24
N ALA A 74 -11.94 13.70 -3.60
CA ALA A 74 -12.15 13.06 -2.30
C ALA A 74 -12.58 14.05 -1.20
N ALA A 75 -12.01 15.26 -1.20
CA ALA A 75 -12.33 16.28 -0.21
C ALA A 75 -13.77 16.81 -0.29
N TYR A 76 -14.41 16.73 -1.47
CA TYR A 76 -15.79 17.18 -1.68
C TYR A 76 -16.83 16.05 -1.55
N TYR A 77 -16.41 14.80 -1.34
CA TYR A 77 -17.37 13.72 -1.07
C TYR A 77 -17.89 13.81 0.37
N PRO A 78 -19.22 13.78 0.59
CA PRO A 78 -19.83 14.13 1.87
C PRO A 78 -19.63 13.09 3.00
N HIS A 79 -19.07 11.91 2.72
CA HIS A 79 -19.07 10.78 3.64
C HIS A 79 -17.67 10.34 4.09
N VAL A 80 -17.03 11.13 4.95
CA VAL A 80 -15.98 10.58 5.82
C VAL A 80 -16.65 10.01 7.06
N VAL A 81 -16.85 8.70 7.06
CA VAL A 81 -17.44 7.94 8.20
C VAL A 81 -16.36 7.57 9.23
N SER A 82 -15.16 8.14 9.13
CA SER A 82 -14.07 7.80 10.04
C SER A 82 -14.39 8.28 11.46
N THR A 83 -14.45 7.33 12.39
CA THR A 83 -14.52 7.58 13.83
C THR A 83 -13.19 8.12 14.39
N TYR A 84 -12.10 7.92 13.64
CA TYR A 84 -10.78 8.40 14.00
C TYR A 84 -10.57 9.83 13.52
N PHE A 85 -10.16 10.68 14.47
CA PHE A 85 -9.75 12.03 14.20
C PHE A 85 -8.37 12.31 14.79
N ILE A 86 -7.68 13.25 14.18
CA ILE A 86 -6.43 13.83 14.68
C ILE A 86 -6.78 15.19 15.28
N PRO A 87 -6.48 15.43 16.56
CA PRO A 87 -6.61 16.76 17.17
C PRO A 87 -5.80 17.80 16.39
N GLU A 88 -6.28 19.05 16.33
CA GLU A 88 -5.57 20.12 15.60
C GLU A 88 -4.12 20.32 16.05
N ASN A 89 -3.82 20.18 17.34
CA ASN A 89 -2.46 20.28 17.88
C ASN A 89 -1.56 19.08 17.53
N GLU A 90 -2.12 17.99 17.00
CA GLU A 90 -1.40 16.78 16.61
C GLU A 90 -1.24 16.66 15.08
N ILE A 91 -1.85 17.54 14.27
CA ILE A 91 -1.88 17.40 12.80
C ILE A 91 -0.48 17.43 12.15
N SER A 92 0.48 18.14 12.73
CA SER A 92 1.86 18.20 12.23
C SER A 92 2.65 16.89 12.46
N LYS A 93 2.22 16.08 13.44
CA LYS A 93 2.81 14.77 13.80
C LYS A 93 1.79 13.64 13.75
N TYR A 94 0.79 13.80 12.88
CA TYR A 94 -0.38 12.92 12.80
C TYR A 94 0.00 11.45 12.59
N ASP A 95 1.03 11.16 11.80
CA ASP A 95 1.50 9.81 11.52
C ASP A 95 1.99 9.09 12.79
N GLU A 96 2.69 9.82 13.67
CA GLU A 96 3.11 9.31 14.97
C GLU A 96 1.92 9.15 15.92
N TYR A 97 1.05 10.17 15.99
CA TYR A 97 -0.17 10.14 16.80
C TYR A 97 -1.03 8.91 16.49
N LEU A 98 -1.26 8.65 15.20
CA LEU A 98 -2.08 7.53 14.74
C LEU A 98 -1.46 6.19 15.09
N ARG A 99 -0.16 5.98 14.83
CA ARG A 99 0.53 4.75 15.23
C ARG A 99 0.46 4.48 16.72
N LYS A 100 0.62 5.51 17.55
CA LYS A 100 0.48 5.41 19.01
C LYS A 100 -0.94 5.07 19.45
N THR A 101 -1.94 5.32 18.61
CA THR A 101 -3.34 5.06 18.93
C THR A 101 -3.80 3.67 18.46
N TYR A 102 -3.22 3.14 17.38
CA TYR A 102 -3.65 1.86 16.81
C TYR A 102 -3.24 0.64 17.63
N LYS A 103 -4.17 -0.27 17.88
CA LYS A 103 -3.94 -1.50 18.65
C LYS A 103 -2.87 -2.38 18.00
N ALA A 104 -2.92 -2.60 16.68
CA ALA A 104 -1.94 -3.47 15.99
C ALA A 104 -0.48 -3.01 16.19
N TYR A 105 -0.26 -1.70 16.31
CA TYR A 105 1.08 -1.12 16.50
C TYR A 105 1.55 -1.24 17.95
N ASN A 106 0.65 -1.23 18.92
CA ASN A 106 1.00 -1.25 20.35
C ASN A 106 0.87 -2.63 21.02
N SER A 107 0.15 -3.58 20.42
CA SER A 107 0.03 -4.93 20.98
C SER A 107 1.31 -5.75 20.80
N THR A 108 1.62 -6.57 21.81
CA THR A 108 2.70 -7.57 21.78
C THR A 108 2.34 -8.76 20.89
N THR A 109 1.05 -9.11 20.83
CA THR A 109 0.50 -10.16 19.97
C THR A 109 -0.66 -9.62 19.15
N LEU A 110 -0.76 -10.06 17.89
CA LEU A 110 -1.89 -9.72 17.03
C LEU A 110 -3.04 -10.71 17.29
N LYS A 111 -4.28 -10.25 17.17
CA LYS A 111 -5.47 -11.08 17.32
C LYS A 111 -5.69 -11.91 16.06
N ASP A 112 -5.80 -13.22 16.23
CA ASP A 112 -6.03 -14.16 15.13
C ASP A 112 -7.37 -13.91 14.42
N GLY A 113 -7.39 -14.14 13.11
CA GLY A 113 -8.57 -13.99 12.27
C GLY A 113 -8.26 -13.40 10.89
N VAL A 114 -9.32 -13.29 10.07
CA VAL A 114 -9.24 -12.65 8.75
C VAL A 114 -9.57 -11.18 8.88
N TYR A 115 -8.83 -10.34 8.15
CA TYR A 115 -9.08 -8.91 8.05
C TYR A 115 -9.27 -8.56 6.58
N THR A 116 -10.40 -7.98 6.24
CA THR A 116 -10.76 -7.53 4.88
C THR A 116 -10.32 -6.09 4.62
N HIS A 117 -10.12 -5.32 5.69
CA HIS A 117 -9.73 -3.92 5.64
C HIS A 117 -8.56 -3.63 6.60
N PHE A 118 -7.72 -2.65 6.24
CA PHE A 118 -6.64 -2.21 7.12
C PHE A 118 -7.17 -1.59 8.44
N GLN A 119 -8.32 -0.94 8.40
CA GLN A 119 -8.98 -0.36 9.58
C GLN A 119 -9.31 -1.46 10.60
N SER A 120 -9.96 -2.54 10.16
CA SER A 120 -10.22 -3.70 11.01
C SER A 120 -8.92 -4.31 11.56
N PHE A 121 -7.87 -4.39 10.73
CA PHE A 121 -6.56 -4.88 11.15
C PHE A 121 -5.91 -3.99 12.21
N ARG A 122 -5.78 -2.67 11.98
CA ARG A 122 -5.13 -1.77 12.94
C ARG A 122 -5.88 -1.71 14.27
N ASP A 123 -7.21 -1.91 14.23
CA ASP A 123 -8.10 -1.94 15.38
C ASP A 123 -8.22 -3.33 16.03
N GLN A 124 -7.56 -4.35 15.44
CA GLN A 124 -7.55 -5.74 15.93
C GLN A 124 -8.96 -6.32 16.10
N GLU A 125 -9.80 -6.04 15.11
CA GLU A 125 -11.21 -6.46 15.01
C GLU A 125 -11.37 -7.35 13.77
N PRO A 126 -11.08 -8.66 13.86
CA PRO A 126 -11.17 -9.56 12.71
C PRO A 126 -12.62 -9.72 12.23
N ASP A 127 -12.79 -9.90 10.92
CA ASP A 127 -14.07 -10.10 10.27
C ASP A 127 -14.56 -11.54 10.47
N ILE A 128 -15.44 -11.74 11.45
CA ILE A 128 -15.90 -13.07 11.91
C ILE A 128 -16.61 -13.90 10.84
N GLU A 129 -17.15 -13.24 9.80
CA GLU A 129 -17.82 -13.92 8.70
C GLU A 129 -16.84 -14.60 7.73
N TYR A 130 -15.56 -14.24 7.83
CA TYR A 130 -14.51 -14.77 6.98
C TYR A 130 -13.67 -15.82 7.70
N THR A 131 -13.41 -16.93 7.01
CA THR A 131 -12.58 -18.03 7.50
C THR A 131 -11.64 -18.53 6.41
N LEU A 132 -10.57 -19.22 6.81
CA LEU A 132 -9.59 -19.79 5.89
C LEU A 132 -9.71 -21.30 5.85
N ARG A 133 -9.67 -21.85 4.63
CA ARG A 133 -9.45 -23.28 4.42
C ARG A 133 -7.96 -23.52 4.17
N LYS A 134 -7.43 -24.57 4.79
CA LYS A 134 -6.05 -25.01 4.62
C LYS A 134 -5.99 -26.39 3.98
N ASN A 135 -4.87 -26.68 3.33
CA ASN A 135 -4.53 -28.05 2.93
C ASN A 135 -3.96 -28.86 4.11
N LYS A 136 -3.64 -30.14 3.87
CA LYS A 136 -3.05 -31.05 4.86
C LYS A 136 -1.69 -30.57 5.42
N ASN A 137 -1.00 -29.70 4.69
CA ASN A 137 0.29 -29.13 5.08
C ASN A 137 0.15 -27.80 5.83
N GLY A 138 -1.09 -27.40 6.20
CA GLY A 138 -1.36 -26.15 6.90
C GLY A 138 -1.31 -24.89 6.02
N LYS A 139 -1.08 -25.01 4.71
CA LYS A 139 -1.07 -23.86 3.79
C LYS A 139 -2.49 -23.42 3.48
N VAL A 140 -2.74 -22.12 3.57
CA VAL A 140 -4.01 -21.48 3.19
C VAL A 140 -4.26 -21.70 1.70
N THR A 141 -5.43 -22.24 1.36
CA THR A 141 -5.83 -22.54 -0.03
C THR A 141 -7.11 -21.84 -0.45
N ARG A 142 -8.01 -21.49 0.47
CA ARG A 142 -9.24 -20.75 0.14
C ARG A 142 -9.61 -19.76 1.24
N LEU A 143 -10.20 -18.65 0.82
CA LEU A 143 -10.96 -17.75 1.68
C LEU A 143 -12.43 -18.13 1.58
N LEU A 144 -13.11 -18.22 2.71
CA LEU A 144 -14.54 -18.46 2.77
C LEU A 144 -15.23 -17.26 3.40
N HIS A 145 -16.35 -16.83 2.84
CA HIS A 145 -17.27 -15.86 3.43
C HIS A 145 -18.59 -16.57 3.70
N GLN A 146 -19.00 -16.66 4.97
CA GLN A 146 -20.19 -17.40 5.40
C GLN A 146 -20.26 -18.83 4.81
N GLY A 147 -19.11 -19.50 4.72
CA GLY A 147 -18.96 -20.87 4.21
C GLY A 147 -18.84 -20.99 2.68
N GLN A 148 -19.04 -19.92 1.92
CA GLN A 148 -18.88 -19.91 0.45
C GLN A 148 -17.51 -19.39 0.03
N GLU A 149 -16.98 -19.90 -1.08
CA GLU A 149 -15.68 -19.50 -1.58
C GLU A 149 -15.66 -18.02 -2.01
N SER A 150 -14.61 -17.30 -1.59
CA SER A 150 -14.43 -15.87 -1.85
C SER A 150 -13.02 -15.61 -2.38
N SER A 151 -12.86 -14.51 -3.11
CA SER A 151 -11.57 -14.11 -3.65
C SER A 151 -10.62 -13.61 -2.56
N PHE A 152 -9.36 -14.04 -2.57
CA PHE A 152 -8.31 -13.47 -1.72
C PHE A 152 -8.11 -11.96 -1.91
N SER A 153 -8.50 -11.40 -3.06
CA SER A 153 -8.46 -9.94 -3.27
C SER A 153 -9.37 -9.14 -2.35
N LYS A 154 -10.34 -9.80 -1.68
CA LYS A 154 -11.18 -9.18 -0.64
C LYS A 154 -10.54 -9.19 0.74
N MET A 155 -9.43 -9.89 0.92
CA MET A 155 -8.72 -10.00 2.19
C MET A 155 -7.56 -9.02 2.22
N TYR A 156 -7.56 -8.13 3.20
CA TYR A 156 -6.41 -7.29 3.49
C TYR A 156 -5.23 -8.13 3.98
N CYS A 157 -5.44 -8.94 5.02
CA CYS A 157 -4.48 -9.89 5.57
C CYS A 157 -5.21 -10.93 6.43
N TYR A 158 -4.50 -11.95 6.89
CA TYR A 158 -4.96 -12.78 8.00
C TYR A 158 -3.91 -12.82 9.10
N VAL A 159 -4.33 -13.11 10.33
CA VAL A 159 -3.45 -13.33 11.48
C VAL A 159 -3.63 -14.75 11.98
N GLU A 160 -2.51 -15.42 12.19
CA GLU A 160 -2.45 -16.77 12.75
C GLU A 160 -1.29 -16.88 13.73
N ASN A 161 -1.56 -17.39 14.93
CA ASN A 161 -0.58 -17.50 16.00
C ASN A 161 0.11 -16.15 16.28
N GLY A 162 -0.66 -15.05 16.22
CA GLY A 162 -0.17 -13.69 16.42
C GLY A 162 0.70 -13.12 15.29
N LYS A 163 0.88 -13.85 14.18
CA LYS A 163 1.63 -13.38 13.00
C LYS A 163 0.68 -13.03 11.87
N ALA A 164 0.86 -11.85 11.28
CA ALA A 164 0.06 -11.40 10.15
C ALA A 164 0.66 -11.83 8.82
N TYR A 165 -0.19 -12.17 7.85
CA TYR A 165 0.19 -12.62 6.52
C TYR A 165 -0.63 -11.89 5.47
N LYS A 166 0.02 -11.40 4.42
CA LYS A 166 -0.61 -10.65 3.34
C LYS A 166 -0.47 -11.40 2.02
N VAL A 167 -1.47 -11.28 1.15
CA VAL A 167 -1.40 -11.81 -0.21
C VAL A 167 -0.30 -11.06 -0.98
N THR A 168 0.59 -11.84 -1.59
CA THR A 168 1.66 -11.39 -2.48
C THR A 168 1.56 -12.16 -3.80
N PRO A 169 2.30 -11.78 -4.86
CA PRO A 169 2.20 -12.47 -6.15
C PRO A 169 2.57 -13.95 -6.08
N VAL A 170 3.41 -14.32 -5.11
CA VAL A 170 3.92 -15.68 -4.91
C VAL A 170 3.11 -16.47 -3.86
N GLY A 171 2.11 -15.84 -3.23
CA GLY A 171 1.22 -16.48 -2.26
C GLY A 171 0.96 -15.58 -1.06
N PHE A 172 1.48 -15.98 0.10
CA PHE A 172 1.28 -15.27 1.36
C PHE A 172 2.62 -15.09 2.05
N ASP A 173 2.97 -13.84 2.32
CA ASP A 173 4.19 -13.48 3.04
C ASP A 173 3.85 -12.87 4.41
N GLU A 174 4.70 -13.14 5.39
CA GLU A 174 4.55 -12.63 6.74
C GLU A 174 4.79 -11.11 6.75
N ILE A 175 3.82 -10.36 7.27
CA ILE A 175 4.01 -8.95 7.60
C ILE A 175 4.90 -8.88 8.83
N LYS A 176 6.12 -8.39 8.64
CA LYS A 176 7.07 -8.10 9.71
C LYS A 176 6.71 -6.79 10.39
N LYS A 177 7.00 -6.71 11.68
CA LYS A 177 6.77 -5.53 12.53
C LYS A 177 8.09 -5.12 13.16
N THR A 178 8.50 -3.86 12.94
CA THR A 178 9.52 -3.20 13.78
C THR A 178 8.84 -2.38 14.87
N ILE A 179 9.63 -1.67 15.68
CA ILE A 179 9.14 -0.75 16.71
C ILE A 179 8.17 0.31 16.13
N LYS A 180 8.30 0.68 14.85
CA LYS A 180 7.54 1.81 14.26
C LYS A 180 6.75 1.49 13.00
N VAL A 181 7.06 0.41 12.29
CA VAL A 181 6.47 0.16 10.96
C VAL A 181 6.20 -1.31 10.71
N PHE A 182 5.15 -1.59 9.95
CA PHE A 182 4.93 -2.89 9.33
C PHE A 182 5.54 -2.90 7.93
N TYR A 183 6.08 -4.04 7.52
CA TYR A 183 6.72 -4.21 6.21
C TYR A 183 6.70 -5.67 5.77
N LEU A 184 6.91 -5.91 4.49
CA LEU A 184 7.12 -7.22 3.89
C LEU A 184 8.52 -7.27 3.27
N LEU A 185 9.11 -8.45 3.35
CA LEU A 185 10.39 -8.75 2.70
C LEU A 185 10.12 -9.41 1.35
N PHE A 186 10.70 -8.86 0.31
CA PHE A 186 10.68 -9.45 -1.02
C PHE A 186 12.10 -9.73 -1.49
N GLU A 187 12.33 -10.93 -2.03
CA GLU A 187 13.62 -11.34 -2.63
C GLU A 187 14.02 -10.42 -3.79
N ASN A 188 13.02 -9.99 -4.58
CA ASN A 188 13.15 -9.01 -5.65
C ASN A 188 12.17 -7.88 -5.39
N GLU A 189 12.58 -6.63 -5.61
CA GLU A 189 11.67 -5.50 -5.45
C GLU A 189 10.47 -5.66 -6.39
N PRO A 190 9.26 -5.66 -5.82
CA PRO A 190 8.11 -6.01 -6.61
C PRO A 190 7.46 -4.74 -7.16
N PHE A 191 6.68 -4.89 -8.22
CA PHE A 191 6.18 -3.76 -8.99
C PHE A 191 4.66 -3.77 -9.07
N ALA A 192 4.02 -2.64 -8.81
CA ALA A 192 2.60 -2.45 -9.05
C ALA A 192 2.39 -1.70 -10.37
N ALA A 193 1.70 -2.33 -11.32
CA ALA A 193 1.27 -1.64 -12.54
C ALA A 193 0.42 -0.41 -12.14
N SER A 194 0.70 0.76 -12.71
CA SER A 194 -0.17 1.92 -12.51
C SER A 194 -1.51 1.60 -13.12
N GLN A 195 -2.48 1.24 -12.29
CA GLN A 195 -3.87 1.42 -12.68
C GLN A 195 -4.18 2.91 -12.55
N THR A 196 -3.72 3.68 -13.55
CA THR A 196 -4.28 5.00 -13.86
C THR A 196 -5.74 4.79 -14.23
N GLY A 197 -6.61 4.70 -13.23
CA GLY A 197 -8.03 4.37 -13.41
C GLY A 197 -8.78 4.00 -12.13
N GLY A 198 -8.09 3.67 -11.04
CA GLY A 198 -8.73 3.32 -9.76
C GLY A 198 -7.81 3.58 -8.58
N MET A 199 -7.41 4.84 -8.37
CA MET A 199 -6.38 5.16 -7.39
C MET A 199 -6.98 5.55 -6.02
N PHE A 200 -6.84 4.63 -5.06
CA PHE A 200 -6.37 4.87 -3.69
C PHE A 200 -6.87 6.13 -2.94
N VAL A 201 -8.19 6.31 -2.81
CA VAL A 201 -8.76 7.13 -1.73
C VAL A 201 -9.08 6.20 -0.57
N GLY A 202 -8.04 5.85 0.19
CA GLY A 202 -8.21 5.20 1.48
C GLY A 202 -8.93 6.15 2.43
N VAL A 203 -10.24 5.98 2.58
CA VAL A 203 -11.07 6.17 3.80
C VAL A 203 -12.55 6.37 3.43
N VAL A 204 -12.90 6.84 2.22
CA VAL A 204 -14.28 7.27 1.94
C VAL A 204 -15.25 6.12 1.61
N ALA A 205 -14.81 4.93 1.18
CA ALA A 205 -15.74 3.83 0.87
C ALA A 205 -15.09 2.43 0.87
N GLY A 206 -14.62 1.90 2.01
CA GLY A 206 -14.21 0.47 2.12
C GLY A 206 -13.36 -0.04 0.95
N GLY A 207 -12.51 0.84 0.40
CA GLY A 207 -12.09 0.76 -0.99
C GLY A 207 -10.82 -0.06 -1.14
N VAL A 208 -10.99 -1.30 -1.61
CA VAL A 208 -9.99 -2.17 -2.24
C VAL A 208 -8.57 -1.99 -1.70
N VAL A 209 -8.22 -2.74 -0.64
CA VAL A 209 -6.81 -2.90 -0.30
C VAL A 209 -6.22 -4.04 -1.10
N GLY A 210 -5.72 -3.68 -2.27
CA GLY A 210 -5.02 -4.62 -3.12
C GLY A 210 -4.57 -3.92 -4.39
N ALA A 211 -3.58 -3.03 -4.28
CA ALA A 211 -2.64 -2.98 -5.39
C ALA A 211 -2.15 -4.43 -5.53
N LEU A 212 -2.58 -5.13 -6.58
CA LEU A 212 -1.93 -6.36 -6.97
C LEU A 212 -0.49 -5.95 -7.24
N ILE A 213 0.37 -6.26 -6.28
CA ILE A 213 1.78 -6.35 -6.55
C ILE A 213 1.88 -7.41 -7.66
N GLY A 214 2.52 -7.06 -8.78
CA GLY A 214 2.82 -7.99 -9.86
C GLY A 214 4.06 -8.80 -9.52
N ALA A 215 4.06 -10.10 -9.85
CA ALA A 215 5.21 -10.97 -9.65
C ALA A 215 6.43 -10.45 -10.43
N ALA A 216 7.60 -10.52 -9.80
CA ALA A 216 8.87 -10.55 -10.52
C ALA A 216 8.91 -11.90 -11.28
N ILE A 217 8.64 -11.87 -12.58
CA ILE A 217 8.85 -13.04 -13.45
C ILE A 217 10.35 -13.09 -13.75
N ASP A 218 10.94 -14.26 -13.51
CA ASP A 218 12.32 -14.71 -13.76
C ASP A 218 13.21 -13.77 -14.61
N SER A 219 14.31 -13.33 -14.01
CA SER A 219 15.38 -12.51 -14.60
C SER A 219 16.14 -13.16 -15.77
N SER A 220 15.90 -14.46 -16.04
CA SER A 220 16.59 -15.21 -17.10
C SER A 220 16.17 -14.85 -18.53
N SER A 221 15.03 -14.18 -18.70
CA SER A 221 14.50 -13.81 -20.02
C SER A 221 14.89 -12.37 -20.39
N ALA A 222 16.07 -12.20 -21.02
CA ALA A 222 16.60 -10.91 -21.50
C ALA A 222 15.64 -10.13 -22.44
N SER A 223 14.62 -10.78 -22.97
CA SER A 223 13.60 -10.19 -23.84
C SER A 223 12.39 -9.57 -23.10
N ASN A 224 12.19 -9.86 -21.81
CA ASN A 224 11.03 -9.40 -21.01
C ASN A 224 11.39 -8.59 -19.76
N ALA A 225 12.66 -8.18 -19.63
CA ALA A 225 13.21 -7.36 -18.52
C ALA A 225 12.75 -5.89 -18.52
N GLY A 226 11.50 -5.61 -18.93
CA GLY A 226 10.93 -4.28 -18.92
C GLY A 226 10.41 -3.91 -17.53
N ALA A 227 10.97 -2.87 -16.91
CA ALA A 227 10.18 -2.06 -15.98
C ALA A 227 8.94 -1.55 -16.75
N VAL A 228 7.76 -1.93 -16.31
CA VAL A 228 6.49 -1.40 -16.83
C VAL A 228 6.26 0.00 -16.24
N ASN A 229 5.39 0.80 -16.84
CA ASN A 229 4.97 2.08 -16.25
C ASN A 229 4.10 1.81 -15.00
N GLY A 230 4.37 2.48 -13.86
CA GLY A 230 3.72 2.11 -12.59
C GLY A 230 4.32 2.65 -11.27
N ILE A 231 3.93 2.01 -10.17
CA ILE A 231 4.32 2.28 -8.77
C ILE A 231 5.29 1.18 -8.29
N GLY A 232 6.42 1.57 -7.72
CA GLY A 232 7.49 0.65 -7.32
C GLY A 232 8.52 0.41 -8.43
N PHE A 233 9.51 -0.45 -8.17
CA PHE A 233 10.59 -0.74 -9.11
C PHE A 233 10.84 -2.26 -9.26
N ARG A 234 11.28 -2.69 -10.45
CA ARG A 234 11.80 -4.06 -10.67
C ARG A 234 13.29 -4.04 -10.39
N SER A 235 13.69 -4.37 -9.16
CA SER A 235 15.09 -4.59 -8.76
C SER A 235 15.35 -6.07 -8.51
N THR A 236 16.56 -6.54 -8.83
CA THR A 236 17.05 -7.87 -8.39
C THR A 236 17.56 -7.84 -6.94
N MET A 237 17.38 -6.73 -6.24
CA MET A 237 17.81 -6.57 -4.85
C MET A 237 16.64 -6.83 -3.91
N GLU A 238 16.96 -7.43 -2.77
CA GLU A 238 16.04 -7.55 -1.65
C GLU A 238 15.57 -6.18 -1.18
N SER A 239 14.26 -6.05 -0.98
CA SER A 239 13.61 -4.80 -0.60
C SER A 239 12.63 -4.98 0.54
N ASN A 240 12.55 -3.95 1.38
CA ASN A 240 11.48 -3.81 2.35
C ASN A 240 10.37 -3.00 1.68
N VAL A 241 9.18 -3.59 1.58
CA VAL A 241 7.98 -2.85 1.16
C VAL A 241 7.19 -2.54 2.42
N TYR A 242 7.10 -1.27 2.78
CA TYR A 242 6.43 -0.84 4.00
C TYR A 242 4.92 -0.79 3.79
N LEU A 243 4.17 -0.87 4.90
CA LEU A 243 2.73 -0.65 4.92
C LEU A 243 2.46 0.72 5.50
N ASP A 244 1.72 1.52 4.75
CA ASP A 244 1.30 2.85 5.16
C ASP A 244 0.46 2.77 6.44
N SER A 245 0.83 3.57 7.43
CA SER A 245 0.19 3.54 8.74
C SER A 245 -1.27 4.02 8.70
N LEU A 246 -1.66 4.76 7.67
CA LEU A 246 -2.97 5.40 7.57
C LEU A 246 -3.94 4.57 6.73
N THR A 247 -3.44 3.99 5.64
CA THR A 247 -4.24 3.32 4.61
C THR A 247 -3.96 1.81 4.51
N GLY A 248 -2.83 1.32 5.02
CA GLY A 248 -2.36 -0.05 4.82
C GLY A 248 -1.88 -0.33 3.39
N ALA A 249 -1.76 0.70 2.56
CA ALA A 249 -1.22 0.58 1.21
C ALA A 249 0.28 0.27 1.25
N TYR A 250 0.79 -0.34 0.18
CA TYR A 250 2.23 -0.55 0.02
C TYR A 250 2.93 0.77 -0.24
N ILE A 251 4.04 0.99 0.45
CA ILE A 251 4.98 2.10 0.24
C ILE A 251 6.28 1.49 -0.29
N PHE A 252 6.62 1.89 -1.51
CA PHE A 252 7.90 1.59 -2.11
C PHE A 252 8.88 2.73 -1.80
N GLU A 253 10.02 2.38 -1.22
CA GLU A 253 11.13 3.28 -0.95
C GLU A 253 12.33 2.84 -1.79
N ASN A 254 13.02 3.80 -2.41
CA ASN A 254 14.37 3.54 -2.89
C ASN A 254 15.34 3.49 -1.71
N LYS A 255 16.36 2.65 -1.81
CA LYS A 255 17.58 2.75 -1.00
C LYS A 255 18.49 3.85 -1.54
#